data_AF-A0A317HL15-F1
#
_entry.id   AF-A0A317HL15-F1
#
_cell.length_a   1.000
_cell.length_b   1.000
_cell.length_c   1.000
_cell.angle_alpha   90.00
_cell.angle_beta   90.00
_cell.angle_gamma   90.00
#
_symmetry.space_group_name_H-M   'P 1'
#
loop_
_entity.id
_entity.type
_entity.pdbx_description
1 polymer ?
#
loop_
_entity_poly.entity_id
_entity_poly.type
_entity_poly.pdbx_seq_one_letter_code
_entity_poly.pdbx_strand_id
1 'polypeptide(L)'
;MSTSDRLIVIGRRALPWLVGSAALILRRSPVEIVAPSRCPGLLELLSLTAVRVQPDLSIGRVFELLQLVAVLLAIAAFVSLVQRSTGNGVVATATGLALAMSPLFTATFAPPWEAAAFAICAVIALTMRAVVSGFPPPKPSASLGAADVRRRFLPIVLASSLFLIAGLIVPVWMVLVTVATGLVVWIALPYVGVARSVAAVAVALTAFALGCVFLMILPPDQPAGPPTYYAVASCALPLPHPAFDFGALTASVANVAGPFVLALAVLGLFVTARRAGRRGCLGAAAIALIVFVLAQRSRMSPQIVLAPIMVGLWWLAALGATDLVGFIGTGRLPRIVSIVVLTLLPALQLGRLDRDERDDWVRPLGHEQATLRQVTAVLNVVASDAVFVEEDATTDILLRAAVFGGRRASKPFSILPPQRNMIEQAMNVRHVYAFPLRQEDLIERGFVTEPITATLRRSDRDQIAIDGVAEVKAVRPCQRLERTWVDVGGISGAGRIAMAADSESDRGPIIAFLGGATPVDPRPDGWPQRTTRGFRFAVFDQRDKVRSERLQVEAREAGLSSEHPVLTSPFVLQLTLHRTPRAPLALAVDLGASFPVGVAKLAEVDADGAHITLCAAPTVQVAPFGTRQP
;
A
#
# COMPACT_ATOMS: atom_id res chain seq x y z
N MET A 1 -13.70 8.37 47.02
CA MET A 1 -13.68 8.49 45.55
C MET A 1 -15.12 8.45 45.07
N SER A 2 -15.62 9.56 44.55
CA SER A 2 -17.03 9.70 44.15
C SER A 2 -17.34 8.84 42.92
N THR A 3 -18.61 8.56 42.65
CA THR A 3 -19.07 7.90 41.41
C THR A 3 -18.61 8.67 40.16
N SER A 4 -18.58 10.01 40.23
CA SER A 4 -18.03 10.89 39.21
C SER A 4 -16.55 10.62 38.93
N ASP A 5 -15.72 10.50 39.98
CA ASP A 5 -14.28 10.21 39.82
C ASP A 5 -14.05 8.85 39.14
N ARG A 6 -14.87 7.84 39.48
CA ARG A 6 -14.80 6.51 38.85
C ARG A 6 -15.15 6.59 37.36
N LEU A 7 -16.22 7.31 37.00
CA LEU A 7 -16.62 7.49 35.61
C LEU A 7 -15.55 8.25 34.80
N ILE A 8 -14.92 9.26 35.37
CA ILE A 8 -13.81 9.99 34.73
C ILE A 8 -12.62 9.06 34.49
N VAL A 9 -12.27 8.21 35.47
CA VAL A 9 -11.16 7.24 35.32
C VAL A 9 -11.48 6.18 34.26
N ILE A 10 -12.70 5.66 34.25
CA ILE A 10 -13.15 4.69 33.24
C ILE A 10 -13.13 5.34 31.85
N GLY A 11 -13.72 6.53 31.71
CA GLY A 11 -13.74 7.28 30.45
C GLY A 11 -12.33 7.55 29.92
N ARG A 12 -11.39 7.95 30.79
CA ARG A 12 -9.98 8.15 30.40
C ARG A 12 -9.30 6.87 29.93
N ARG A 13 -9.67 5.70 30.45
CA ARG A 13 -9.12 4.39 30.04
C ARG A 13 -9.78 3.84 28.77
N ALA A 14 -11.06 4.15 28.55
CA ALA A 14 -11.81 3.72 27.37
C ALA A 14 -11.50 4.59 26.14
N LEU A 15 -11.19 5.88 26.34
CA LEU A 15 -10.96 6.85 25.28
C LEU A 15 -10.03 6.36 24.15
N PRO A 16 -8.84 5.78 24.43
CA PRO A 16 -7.94 5.34 23.36
C PRO A 16 -8.55 4.28 22.43
N TRP A 17 -9.38 3.39 22.98
CA TRP A 17 -10.04 2.31 22.25
C TRP A 17 -11.24 2.81 21.43
N LEU A 18 -11.97 3.79 21.97
CA LEU A 18 -13.10 4.42 21.27
C LEU A 18 -12.63 5.19 20.03
N VAL A 19 -11.50 5.91 20.12
CA VAL A 19 -10.95 6.66 18.97
C VAL A 19 -10.54 5.73 17.85
N GLY A 20 -9.85 4.63 18.16
CA GLY A 20 -9.48 3.64 17.15
C GLY A 20 -10.69 3.03 16.44
N SER A 21 -11.71 2.65 17.21
CA SER A 21 -12.95 2.07 16.65
C SER A 21 -13.72 3.06 15.80
N ALA A 22 -13.87 4.30 16.26
CA ALA A 22 -14.55 5.37 15.52
C ALA A 22 -13.83 5.67 14.21
N ALA A 23 -12.49 5.70 14.22
CA ALA A 23 -11.71 5.91 13.02
C ALA A 23 -11.91 4.79 11.98
N LEU A 24 -11.92 3.53 12.41
CA LEU A 24 -12.14 2.40 11.50
C LEU A 24 -13.54 2.45 10.85
N ILE A 25 -14.57 2.84 11.60
CA ILE A 25 -15.94 3.00 11.07
C ILE A 25 -16.02 4.11 10.02
N LEU A 26 -15.30 5.22 10.25
CA LEU A 26 -15.29 6.37 9.35
C LEU A 26 -14.48 6.12 8.08
N ARG A 27 -13.45 5.28 8.14
CA ARG A 27 -12.43 5.20 7.09
C ARG A 27 -12.90 4.52 5.80
N ARG A 28 -13.85 3.58 5.82
CA ARG A 28 -14.43 2.86 4.65
C ARG A 28 -13.46 2.65 3.45
N SER A 29 -12.18 2.37 3.71
CA SER A 29 -11.19 2.29 2.64
C SER A 29 -11.28 0.93 1.95
N PRO A 30 -11.21 0.89 0.60
CA PRO A 30 -10.94 -0.36 -0.10
C PRO A 30 -9.57 -0.89 0.35
N VAL A 31 -9.45 -2.21 0.42
CA VAL A 31 -8.20 -2.86 0.80
C VAL A 31 -7.29 -2.92 -0.43
N GLU A 32 -6.16 -2.23 -0.37
CA GLU A 32 -5.15 -2.16 -1.42
C GLU A 32 -4.32 -3.45 -1.49
N ILE A 33 -4.02 -3.93 -2.69
CA ILE A 33 -3.14 -5.06 -2.89
C ILE A 33 -1.71 -4.53 -2.87
N VAL A 34 -0.91 -4.93 -1.87
CA VAL A 34 0.49 -4.50 -1.74
C VAL A 34 1.41 -5.71 -1.84
N ALA A 35 2.51 -5.53 -2.57
CA ALA A 35 3.54 -6.53 -2.65
C ALA A 35 4.07 -6.88 -1.25
N PRO A 36 4.32 -8.16 -0.96
CA PRO A 36 4.91 -8.58 0.30
C PRO A 36 6.24 -7.89 0.63
N SER A 37 6.57 -7.85 1.92
CA SER A 37 7.96 -7.63 2.31
C SER A 37 8.83 -8.81 1.90
N ARG A 38 9.97 -8.54 1.25
CA ARG A 38 11.00 -9.56 0.95
C ARG A 38 11.52 -10.30 2.18
N CYS A 39 11.33 -9.71 3.36
CA CYS A 39 11.78 -10.21 4.64
C CYS A 39 10.55 -10.52 5.51
N PRO A 40 10.06 -11.76 5.52
CA PRO A 40 8.89 -12.13 6.30
C PRO A 40 9.15 -11.88 7.79
N GLY A 41 8.31 -11.05 8.39
CA GLY A 41 8.33 -10.78 9.84
C GLY A 41 7.45 -11.76 10.62
N LEU A 42 7.42 -11.62 11.95
CA LEU A 42 6.58 -12.44 12.83
C LEU A 42 5.09 -12.41 12.43
N LEU A 43 4.56 -11.25 12.03
CA LEU A 43 3.15 -11.12 11.64
C LEU A 43 2.80 -11.96 10.41
N GLU A 44 3.73 -12.05 9.46
CA GLU A 44 3.54 -12.86 8.27
C GLU A 44 3.60 -14.36 8.62
N LEU A 45 4.54 -14.77 9.47
CA LEU A 45 4.57 -16.16 9.95
C LEU A 45 3.29 -16.54 10.69
N LEU A 46 2.74 -15.63 11.50
CA LEU A 46 1.48 -15.85 12.20
C LEU A 46 0.30 -15.95 11.24
N SER A 47 0.21 -15.07 10.22
CA SER A 47 -0.87 -15.14 9.23
C SER A 47 -0.80 -16.44 8.43
N LEU A 48 0.40 -16.85 8.02
CA LEU A 48 0.63 -18.11 7.31
C LEU A 48 0.30 -19.33 8.18
N THR A 49 0.65 -19.31 9.47
CA THR A 49 0.29 -20.36 10.42
C THR A 49 -1.23 -20.43 10.60
N ALA A 50 -1.91 -19.29 10.74
CA ALA A 50 -3.36 -19.23 10.88
C ALA A 50 -4.07 -19.84 9.65
N VAL A 51 -3.63 -19.46 8.44
CA VAL A 51 -4.18 -19.98 7.18
C VAL A 51 -3.88 -21.47 7.00
N ARG A 52 -2.77 -21.99 7.53
CA ARG A 52 -2.47 -23.43 7.54
C ARG A 52 -3.39 -24.22 8.46
N VAL A 53 -3.66 -23.69 9.66
CA VAL A 53 -4.55 -24.34 10.63
C VAL A 53 -5.99 -24.32 10.14
N GLN A 54 -6.40 -23.28 9.41
CA GLN A 54 -7.74 -23.15 8.83
C GLN A 54 -7.65 -22.82 7.32
N PRO A 55 -7.49 -23.83 6.44
CA PRO A 55 -7.28 -23.60 5.00
C PRO A 55 -8.50 -23.04 4.26
N ASP A 56 -9.67 -23.05 4.91
CA ASP A 56 -10.92 -22.44 4.44
C ASP A 56 -11.07 -20.97 4.83
N LEU A 57 -10.18 -20.45 5.68
CA LEU A 57 -10.18 -19.05 6.06
C LEU A 57 -9.73 -18.23 4.86
N SER A 58 -10.55 -17.26 4.45
CA SER A 58 -10.17 -16.37 3.35
C SER A 58 -8.99 -15.50 3.78
N ILE A 59 -7.98 -15.44 2.91
CA ILE A 59 -6.72 -14.75 3.21
C ILE A 59 -6.98 -13.27 3.50
N GLY A 60 -7.91 -12.66 2.76
CA GLY A 60 -8.33 -11.29 2.99
C GLY A 60 -8.88 -11.05 4.38
N ARG A 61 -9.70 -11.96 4.93
CA ARG A 61 -10.27 -11.81 6.27
C ARG A 61 -9.22 -11.90 7.39
N VAL A 62 -8.17 -12.70 7.19
CA VAL A 62 -7.04 -12.78 8.12
C VAL A 62 -6.30 -11.44 8.16
N PHE A 63 -5.96 -10.90 6.99
CA PHE A 63 -5.26 -9.64 6.89
C PHE A 63 -6.11 -8.46 7.35
N GLU A 64 -7.40 -8.45 7.03
CA GLU A 64 -8.34 -7.43 7.52
C GLU A 64 -8.42 -7.43 9.05
N LEU A 65 -8.53 -8.60 9.69
CA LEU A 65 -8.56 -8.72 11.14
C LEU A 65 -7.22 -8.30 11.77
N LEU A 66 -6.09 -8.69 11.16
CA LEU A 66 -4.77 -8.28 11.62
C LEU A 66 -4.59 -6.76 11.50
N GLN A 67 -4.95 -6.16 10.37
CA GLN A 67 -4.93 -4.72 10.13
C GLN A 67 -5.81 -3.99 11.13
N LEU A 68 -7.04 -4.44 11.35
CA LEU A 68 -7.97 -3.88 12.32
C LEU A 68 -7.35 -3.87 13.71
N VAL A 69 -6.80 -5.00 14.17
CA VAL A 69 -6.16 -5.11 15.48
C VAL A 69 -4.92 -4.22 15.57
N ALA A 70 -4.07 -4.22 14.55
CA ALA A 70 -2.84 -3.44 14.52
C ALA A 70 -3.10 -1.92 14.55
N VAL A 71 -4.04 -1.44 13.73
CA VAL A 71 -4.44 -0.02 13.68
C VAL A 71 -5.09 0.42 14.99
N LEU A 72 -5.98 -0.40 15.55
CA LEU A 72 -6.64 -0.11 16.81
C LEU A 72 -5.63 -0.05 17.97
N LEU A 73 -4.65 -0.96 18.01
CA LEU A 73 -3.53 -0.91 18.96
C LEU A 73 -2.64 0.32 18.73
N ALA A 74 -2.34 0.65 17.48
CA ALA A 74 -1.54 1.82 17.10
C ALA A 74 -2.15 3.12 17.61
N ILE A 75 -3.43 3.33 17.32
CA ILE A 75 -4.19 4.51 17.73
C ILE A 75 -4.34 4.54 19.25
N ALA A 76 -4.68 3.41 19.88
CA ALA A 76 -4.83 3.36 21.34
C ALA A 76 -3.53 3.68 22.08
N ALA A 77 -2.40 3.14 21.61
CA ALA A 77 -1.07 3.44 22.16
C ALA A 77 -0.72 4.92 21.98
N PHE A 78 -0.97 5.48 20.79
CA PHE A 78 -0.69 6.88 20.50
C PHE A 78 -1.59 7.86 21.26
N VAL A 79 -2.89 7.62 21.32
CA VAL A 79 -3.83 8.44 22.12
C VAL A 79 -3.43 8.40 23.59
N SER A 80 -3.02 7.23 24.11
CA SER A 80 -2.50 7.12 25.48
C SER A 80 -1.21 7.92 25.69
N LEU A 81 -0.30 7.90 24.71
CA LEU A 81 0.93 8.69 24.72
C LEU A 81 0.62 10.19 24.76
N VAL A 82 -0.26 10.66 23.89
CA VAL A 82 -0.66 12.07 23.79
C VAL A 82 -1.44 12.52 25.03
N GLN A 83 -2.37 11.72 25.53
CA GLN A 83 -3.14 12.04 26.71
C GLN A 83 -2.24 12.19 27.94
N ARG A 84 -1.23 11.33 28.10
CA ARG A 84 -0.22 11.45 29.16
C ARG A 84 0.75 12.60 28.95
N SER A 85 0.97 13.03 27.71
CA SER A 85 1.88 14.14 27.40
C SER A 85 1.27 15.51 27.59
N THR A 86 0.02 15.65 27.17
CA THR A 86 -0.70 16.93 27.14
C THR A 86 -1.62 17.12 28.36
N GLY A 87 -2.06 16.04 29.00
CA GLY A 87 -3.11 16.08 30.01
C GLY A 87 -4.50 16.42 29.45
N ASN A 88 -4.64 16.60 28.13
CA ASN A 88 -5.86 17.03 27.47
C ASN A 88 -6.43 15.92 26.58
N GLY A 89 -7.53 15.31 27.05
CA GLY A 89 -8.21 14.22 26.32
C GLY A 89 -8.78 14.65 24.97
N VAL A 90 -9.20 15.92 24.82
CA VAL A 90 -9.78 16.42 23.56
C VAL A 90 -8.71 16.52 22.49
N VAL A 91 -7.53 17.06 22.82
CA VAL A 91 -6.39 17.10 21.90
C VAL A 91 -5.95 15.69 21.52
N ALA A 92 -5.85 14.77 22.49
CA ALA A 92 -5.49 13.37 22.23
C ALA A 92 -6.49 12.67 21.28
N THR A 93 -7.79 12.95 21.44
CA THR A 93 -8.85 12.43 20.57
C THR A 93 -8.73 12.99 19.17
N ALA A 94 -8.60 14.31 19.03
CA ALA A 94 -8.52 15.00 17.74
C ALA A 94 -7.27 14.59 16.94
N THR A 95 -6.10 14.53 17.58
CA THR A 95 -4.87 14.10 16.90
C THR A 95 -4.86 12.60 16.63
N GLY A 96 -5.42 11.77 17.52
CA GLY A 96 -5.60 10.35 17.28
C GLY A 96 -6.52 10.07 16.08
N LEU A 97 -7.64 10.79 15.97
CA LEU A 97 -8.56 10.69 14.84
C LEU A 97 -7.90 11.17 13.54
N ALA A 98 -7.21 12.32 13.58
CA ALA A 98 -6.50 12.85 12.40
C ALA A 98 -5.38 11.92 11.93
N LEU A 99 -4.63 11.32 12.86
CA LEU A 99 -3.63 10.30 12.56
C LEU A 99 -4.26 9.06 11.93
N ALA A 100 -5.41 8.61 12.45
CA ALA A 100 -6.11 7.45 11.93
C ALA A 100 -6.69 7.67 10.52
N MET A 101 -7.06 8.92 10.19
CA MET A 101 -7.46 9.37 8.84
C MET A 101 -6.27 9.66 7.93
N SER A 102 -5.02 9.53 8.41
CA SER A 102 -3.86 9.76 7.56
C SER A 102 -3.60 8.57 6.61
N PRO A 103 -2.90 8.80 5.49
CA PRO A 103 -2.44 7.75 4.58
C PRO A 103 -1.46 6.74 5.22
N LEU A 104 -1.11 6.90 6.50
CA LEU A 104 -0.17 6.01 7.19
C LEU A 104 -0.73 4.60 7.43
N PHE A 105 -2.05 4.46 7.53
CA PHE A 105 -2.71 3.17 7.80
C PHE A 105 -3.59 2.72 6.63
N THR A 106 -3.12 2.88 5.39
CA THR A 106 -3.82 2.31 4.23
C THR A 106 -4.14 0.85 4.50
N ALA A 107 -5.38 0.45 4.25
CA ALA A 107 -5.78 -0.93 4.40
C ALA A 107 -5.13 -1.68 3.25
N THR A 108 -4.27 -2.65 3.54
CA THR A 108 -3.56 -3.40 2.50
C THR A 108 -3.78 -4.91 2.70
N PHE A 109 -3.78 -5.70 1.63
CA PHE A 109 -3.76 -7.17 1.64
C PHE A 109 -2.34 -7.69 1.92
N ALA A 110 -1.72 -7.12 2.94
CA ALA A 110 -0.42 -7.51 3.44
C ALA A 110 -0.47 -7.55 4.98
N PRO A 111 0.50 -8.20 5.64
CA PRO A 111 0.67 -8.02 7.08
C PRO A 111 0.75 -6.52 7.38
N PRO A 112 0.08 -6.02 8.44
CA PRO A 112 -0.07 -4.60 8.73
C PRO A 112 1.19 -4.01 9.35
N TRP A 113 2.33 -4.10 8.66
CA TRP A 113 3.64 -3.80 9.20
C TRP A 113 3.78 -2.33 9.57
N GLU A 114 3.12 -1.42 8.86
CA GLU A 114 3.06 0.02 9.12
C GLU A 114 2.42 0.26 10.48
N ALA A 115 1.22 -0.28 10.64
CA ALA A 115 0.40 -0.10 11.82
C ALA A 115 1.06 -0.76 13.02
N ALA A 116 1.62 -1.96 12.85
CA ALA A 116 2.36 -2.65 13.90
C ALA A 116 3.64 -1.92 14.28
N ALA A 117 4.46 -1.49 13.31
CA ALA A 117 5.68 -0.71 13.54
C ALA A 117 5.35 0.58 14.30
N PHE A 118 4.31 1.30 13.88
CA PHE A 118 3.84 2.51 14.54
C PHE A 118 3.35 2.22 15.97
N ALA A 119 2.53 1.17 16.15
CA ALA A 119 2.04 0.77 17.47
C ALA A 119 3.19 0.49 18.42
N ILE A 120 4.19 -0.28 17.97
CA ILE A 120 5.35 -0.62 18.77
C ILE A 120 6.16 0.62 19.12
N CYS A 121 6.41 1.52 18.15
CA CYS A 121 7.06 2.80 18.42
C CYS A 121 6.30 3.67 19.43
N ALA A 122 4.97 3.72 19.33
CA ALA A 122 4.13 4.48 20.27
C ALA A 122 4.16 3.87 21.67
N VAL A 123 4.12 2.53 21.80
CA VAL A 123 4.25 1.84 23.08
C VAL A 123 5.64 2.04 23.67
N ILE A 124 6.71 1.93 22.88
CA ILE A 124 8.09 2.22 23.30
C ILE A 124 8.21 3.66 23.80
N ALA A 125 7.66 4.64 23.09
CA ALA A 125 7.66 6.03 23.52
C ALA A 125 6.90 6.23 24.84
N LEU A 126 5.75 5.56 25.00
CA LEU A 126 4.96 5.56 26.24
C LEU A 126 5.75 4.99 27.41
N THR A 127 6.45 3.87 27.20
CA THR A 127 7.24 3.21 28.25
C THR A 127 8.49 4.00 28.58
N MET A 128 9.20 4.53 27.59
CA MET A 128 10.37 5.38 27.80
C MET A 128 10.01 6.66 28.56
N ARG A 129 8.83 7.24 28.28
CA ARG A 129 8.32 8.35 29.08
C ARG A 129 8.09 7.94 30.54
N ALA A 130 7.49 6.77 30.78
CA ALA A 130 7.27 6.26 32.13
C ALA A 130 8.60 6.00 32.86
N VAL A 131 9.59 5.42 32.17
CA VAL A 131 10.98 5.25 32.63
C VAL A 131 11.53 6.61 33.06
N VAL A 132 11.64 7.57 32.14
CA VAL A 132 12.26 8.89 32.38
C VAL A 132 11.54 9.66 33.51
N SER A 133 10.22 9.65 33.54
CA SER A 133 9.44 10.33 34.60
C SER A 133 9.56 9.67 35.98
N GLY A 134 9.93 8.38 36.02
CA GLY A 134 10.05 7.59 37.23
C GLY A 134 11.41 7.68 37.94
N PHE A 135 12.41 8.31 37.33
CA PHE A 135 13.74 8.52 37.94
C PHE A 135 13.85 9.94 38.51
N PRO A 136 13.52 10.15 39.81
CA PRO A 136 13.94 11.36 40.48
C PRO A 136 15.47 11.44 40.50
N PRO A 137 16.06 12.65 40.51
CA PRO A 137 17.49 12.82 40.58
C PRO A 137 18.07 12.03 41.78
N PRO A 138 19.23 11.37 41.61
CA PRO A 138 19.81 10.53 42.65
C PRO A 138 20.04 11.36 43.92
N LYS A 139 19.36 11.01 45.02
CA LYS A 139 19.65 11.57 46.34
C LYS A 139 20.85 10.79 46.93
N PRO A 140 21.95 11.45 47.29
CA PRO A 140 23.22 10.78 47.58
C PRO A 140 23.31 9.94 48.88
N SER A 141 22.24 9.69 49.64
CA SER A 141 22.36 9.04 50.96
C SER A 141 21.26 8.07 51.39
N ALA A 142 20.26 7.78 50.54
CA ALA A 142 19.20 6.84 50.91
C ALA A 142 19.48 5.45 50.33
N SER A 143 19.65 4.45 51.20
CA SER A 143 19.62 3.04 50.79
C SER A 143 18.28 2.75 50.11
N LEU A 144 18.32 2.42 48.82
CA LEU A 144 17.12 2.05 48.08
C LEU A 144 16.53 0.76 48.66
N GLY A 145 15.34 0.84 49.23
CA GLY A 145 14.56 -0.33 49.59
C GLY A 145 14.26 -1.21 48.36
N ALA A 146 14.11 -2.51 48.56
CA ALA A 146 13.86 -3.48 47.48
C ALA A 146 12.61 -3.15 46.64
N ALA A 147 11.60 -2.51 47.23
CA ALA A 147 10.39 -2.07 46.52
C ALA A 147 10.66 -0.98 45.48
N ASP A 148 11.53 -0.01 45.79
CA ASP A 148 11.91 1.06 44.85
C ASP A 148 12.75 0.53 43.69
N VAL A 149 13.60 -0.46 43.95
CA VAL A 149 14.35 -1.17 42.92
C VAL A 149 13.40 -1.85 41.94
N ARG A 150 12.42 -2.63 42.44
CA ARG A 150 11.46 -3.34 41.58
C ARG A 150 10.67 -2.36 40.70
N ARG A 151 10.25 -1.23 41.27
CA ARG A 151 9.51 -0.18 40.55
C ARG A 151 10.32 0.48 39.45
N ARG A 152 11.65 0.61 39.62
CA ARG A 152 12.56 1.18 38.61
C ARG A 152 13.02 0.17 37.57
N PHE A 153 13.18 -1.11 37.94
CA PHE A 153 13.69 -2.16 37.05
C PHE A 153 12.62 -2.68 36.06
N LEU A 154 11.37 -2.84 36.51
CA LEU A 154 10.27 -3.32 35.67
C LEU A 154 10.11 -2.56 34.33
N PRO A 155 10.08 -1.20 34.30
CA PRO A 155 9.88 -0.48 33.05
C PRO A 155 11.10 -0.57 32.11
N ILE A 156 12.31 -0.80 32.64
CA ILE A 156 13.51 -1.06 31.81
C ILE A 156 13.39 -2.41 31.12
N VAL A 157 13.10 -3.47 31.87
CA VAL A 157 12.90 -4.82 31.30
C VAL A 157 11.79 -4.81 30.27
N LEU A 158 10.69 -4.13 30.56
CA LEU A 158 9.55 -4.02 29.66
C LEU A 158 9.93 -3.23 28.38
N ALA A 159 10.67 -2.13 28.50
CA ALA A 159 11.16 -1.39 27.33
C ALA A 159 12.11 -2.26 26.47
N SER A 160 13.09 -2.93 27.08
CA SER A 160 13.99 -3.85 26.36
C SER A 160 13.24 -4.98 25.67
N SER A 161 12.26 -5.59 26.34
CA SER A 161 11.43 -6.64 25.75
C SER A 161 10.63 -6.14 24.55
N LEU A 162 10.09 -4.92 24.63
CA LEU A 162 9.36 -4.29 23.53
C LEU A 162 10.26 -3.98 22.33
N PHE A 163 11.50 -3.53 22.57
CA PHE A 163 12.47 -3.36 21.48
C PHE A 163 12.68 -4.70 20.77
N LEU A 164 12.85 -5.80 21.49
CA LEU A 164 13.05 -7.11 20.89
C LEU A 164 11.85 -7.58 20.09
N ILE A 165 10.64 -7.39 20.61
CA ILE A 165 9.41 -7.66 19.88
C ILE A 165 9.35 -6.80 18.60
N ALA A 166 9.80 -5.55 18.65
CA ALA A 166 9.91 -4.67 17.48
C ALA A 166 10.82 -5.28 16.40
N GLY A 167 11.97 -5.82 16.81
CA GLY A 167 12.92 -6.47 15.91
C GLY A 167 12.38 -7.76 15.29
N LEU A 168 11.54 -8.51 16.02
CA LEU A 168 10.90 -9.72 15.48
C LEU A 168 9.76 -9.40 14.49
N ILE A 169 9.01 -8.33 14.77
CA ILE A 169 7.93 -7.88 13.88
C ILE A 169 8.49 -7.23 12.63
N VAL A 170 9.56 -6.43 12.78
CA VAL A 170 10.28 -5.78 11.68
C VAL A 170 11.75 -6.24 11.72
N PRO A 171 12.11 -7.35 11.05
CA PRO A 171 13.46 -7.93 11.09
C PRO A 171 14.58 -6.94 10.78
N VAL A 172 14.32 -5.95 9.92
CA VAL A 172 15.30 -4.92 9.55
C VAL A 172 15.65 -4.00 10.73
N TRP A 173 14.80 -3.92 11.76
CA TRP A 173 15.05 -3.12 12.97
C TRP A 173 15.96 -3.83 13.98
N MET A 174 16.36 -5.08 13.75
CA MET A 174 17.14 -5.85 14.71
C MET A 174 18.42 -5.12 15.18
N VAL A 175 19.13 -4.45 14.27
CA VAL A 175 20.32 -3.66 14.63
C VAL A 175 19.94 -2.46 15.51
N LEU A 176 18.90 -1.72 15.13
CA LEU A 176 18.40 -0.56 15.89
C LEU A 176 17.96 -0.98 17.28
N VAL A 177 17.19 -2.05 17.37
CA VAL A 177 16.66 -2.62 18.59
C VAL A 177 17.78 -3.03 19.53
N THR A 178 18.85 -3.63 19.00
CA THR A 178 20.03 -4.01 19.78
C THR A 178 20.72 -2.77 20.35
N VAL A 179 20.97 -1.75 19.52
CA VAL A 179 21.60 -0.49 19.94
C VAL A 179 20.73 0.25 20.96
N ALA A 180 19.42 0.37 20.71
CA ALA A 180 18.48 1.04 21.60
C ALA A 180 18.37 0.32 22.95
N THR A 181 18.31 -1.02 22.94
CA THR A 181 18.31 -1.83 24.16
C THR A 181 19.61 -1.63 24.95
N GLY A 182 20.77 -1.65 24.27
CA GLY A 182 22.06 -1.34 24.87
C GLY A 182 22.10 0.05 25.50
N LEU A 183 21.54 1.07 24.83
CA LEU A 183 21.48 2.44 25.32
C LEU A 183 20.56 2.57 26.55
N VAL A 184 19.39 1.91 26.55
CA VAL A 184 18.47 1.88 27.69
C VAL A 184 19.15 1.23 28.91
N VAL A 185 19.84 0.11 28.70
CA VAL A 185 20.60 -0.58 29.74
C VAL A 185 21.75 0.30 30.24
N TRP A 186 22.46 0.99 29.35
CA TRP A 186 23.57 1.87 29.70
C TRP A 186 23.11 3.09 30.53
N ILE A 187 21.99 3.74 30.15
CA ILE A 187 21.38 4.84 30.90
C ILE A 187 20.89 4.36 32.28
N ALA A 188 20.42 3.12 32.36
CA ALA A 188 19.97 2.52 33.61
C ALA A 188 21.12 2.10 34.53
N LEU A 189 22.28 1.75 33.98
CA LEU A 189 23.45 1.19 34.67
C LEU A 189 23.85 1.92 35.98
N PRO A 190 23.96 3.27 36.03
CA PRO A 190 24.35 3.97 37.25
C PRO A 190 23.32 3.86 38.39
N TYR A 191 22.10 3.40 38.11
CA TYR A 191 21.03 3.23 39.09
C TYR A 191 20.87 1.80 39.59
N VAL A 192 21.65 0.84 39.06
CA VAL A 192 21.55 -0.58 39.39
C VAL A 192 22.88 -1.07 39.96
N GLY A 193 22.86 -1.74 41.13
CA GLY A 193 24.07 -2.31 41.73
C GLY A 193 24.74 -3.36 40.84
N VAL A 194 26.04 -3.61 41.05
CA VAL A 194 26.93 -4.43 40.19
C VAL A 194 26.38 -5.82 39.85
N ALA A 195 25.71 -6.52 40.78
CA ALA A 195 25.12 -7.84 40.49
C ALA A 195 23.96 -7.77 39.47
N ARG A 196 23.27 -6.63 39.38
CA ARG A 196 22.12 -6.44 38.48
C ARG A 196 22.52 -5.85 37.13
N SER A 197 23.67 -5.18 37.03
CA SER A 197 24.24 -4.79 35.74
C SER A 197 24.67 -6.02 34.94
N VAL A 198 25.23 -7.05 35.59
CA VAL A 198 25.52 -8.35 34.96
C VAL A 198 24.25 -9.01 34.42
N ALA A 199 23.16 -9.01 35.19
CA ALA A 199 21.87 -9.54 34.73
C ALA A 199 21.30 -8.75 33.53
N ALA A 200 21.40 -7.42 33.52
CA ALA A 200 20.94 -6.59 32.41
C ALA A 200 21.76 -6.82 31.12
N VAL A 201 23.08 -6.99 31.25
CA VAL A 201 23.96 -7.35 30.13
C VAL A 201 23.66 -8.76 29.63
N ALA A 202 23.43 -9.72 30.52
CA ALA A 202 23.05 -11.08 30.16
C ALA A 202 21.72 -11.12 29.40
N VAL A 203 20.73 -10.32 29.82
CA VAL A 203 19.44 -10.17 29.10
C VAL A 203 19.65 -9.57 27.71
N ALA A 204 20.48 -8.54 27.57
CA ALA A 204 20.78 -7.96 26.26
C ALA A 204 21.50 -8.94 25.33
N LEU A 205 22.43 -9.75 25.85
CA LEU A 205 23.14 -10.78 25.08
C LEU A 205 22.24 -11.96 24.70
N THR A 206 21.40 -12.45 25.60
CA THR A 206 20.43 -13.52 25.29
C THR A 206 19.41 -13.06 24.27
N ALA A 207 18.95 -11.82 24.39
CA ALA A 207 18.08 -11.17 23.43
C ALA A 207 18.71 -11.07 22.02
N PHE A 208 19.97 -10.64 21.94
CA PHE A 208 20.73 -10.62 20.69
C PHE A 208 20.87 -12.03 20.09
N ALA A 209 21.23 -13.02 20.92
CA ALA A 209 21.37 -14.41 20.50
C ALA A 209 20.04 -15.00 20.00
N LEU A 210 18.92 -14.74 20.69
CA LEU A 210 17.59 -15.20 20.28
C LEU A 210 17.19 -14.59 18.92
N GLY A 211 17.55 -13.32 18.71
CA GLY A 211 17.42 -12.63 17.44
C GLY A 211 18.18 -13.29 16.30
N CYS A 212 19.45 -13.60 16.53
CA CYS A 212 20.29 -14.33 15.57
C CYS A 212 19.74 -15.73 15.28
N VAL A 213 19.28 -16.47 16.30
CA VAL A 213 18.69 -17.80 16.16
C VAL A 213 17.38 -17.75 15.36
N PHE A 214 16.51 -16.78 15.63
CA PHE A 214 15.27 -16.59 14.88
C PHE A 214 15.55 -16.33 13.39
N LEU A 215 16.53 -15.48 13.09
CA LEU A 215 17.01 -15.22 11.73
C LEU A 215 17.59 -16.47 11.05
N MET A 216 18.17 -17.41 11.79
CA MET A 216 18.69 -18.68 11.25
C MET A 216 17.61 -19.76 11.06
N ILE A 217 16.50 -19.72 11.79
CA ILE A 217 15.42 -20.73 11.74
C ILE A 217 14.41 -20.44 10.61
N LEU A 218 14.32 -19.19 10.14
CA LEU A 218 13.45 -18.81 9.03
C LEU A 218 13.85 -19.58 7.76
N PRO A 219 13.00 -20.51 7.26
CA PRO A 219 13.34 -21.38 6.14
C PRO A 219 13.56 -20.55 4.87
N PRO A 220 14.72 -20.70 4.20
CA PRO A 220 15.12 -19.85 3.09
C PRO A 220 14.66 -20.46 1.77
N ASP A 221 13.38 -20.34 1.42
CA ASP A 221 12.91 -20.77 0.10
C ASP A 221 13.02 -19.63 -0.92
N GLN A 222 14.23 -19.10 -1.11
CA GLN A 222 14.55 -18.30 -2.30
C GLN A 222 15.09 -19.20 -3.42
N PRO A 223 14.60 -19.02 -4.66
CA PRO A 223 14.99 -19.85 -5.80
C PRO A 223 16.43 -19.53 -6.22
N ALA A 224 17.29 -20.55 -6.30
CA ALA A 224 18.55 -20.55 -7.05
C ALA A 224 19.49 -19.33 -6.86
N GLY A 225 19.48 -18.71 -5.69
CA GLY A 225 20.30 -17.54 -5.34
C GLY A 225 21.55 -17.90 -4.52
N PRO A 226 22.46 -16.94 -4.27
CA PRO A 226 23.63 -17.12 -3.42
C PRO A 226 23.25 -17.68 -2.04
N PRO A 227 24.18 -18.37 -1.36
CA PRO A 227 23.91 -19.16 -0.17
C PRO A 227 23.11 -18.42 0.91
N THR A 228 22.27 -19.19 1.60
CA THR A 228 21.23 -18.82 2.57
C THR A 228 21.56 -17.70 3.56
N TYR A 229 22.83 -17.58 3.97
CA TYR A 229 23.28 -16.50 4.86
C TYR A 229 23.19 -15.12 4.19
N TYR A 230 23.33 -14.99 2.87
CA TYR A 230 23.20 -13.72 2.16
C TYR A 230 21.76 -13.21 2.12
N ALA A 231 20.76 -14.09 1.99
CA ALA A 231 19.35 -13.68 2.02
C ALA A 231 18.97 -13.15 3.40
N VAL A 232 19.34 -13.88 4.46
CA VAL A 232 19.10 -13.46 5.86
C VAL A 232 19.89 -12.19 6.20
N ALA A 233 21.17 -12.12 5.79
CA ALA A 233 21.97 -10.91 5.95
C ALA A 233 21.40 -9.74 5.14
N SER A 234 20.81 -9.96 3.96
CA SER A 234 20.17 -8.88 3.19
C SER A 234 18.92 -8.32 3.87
N CYS A 235 18.27 -9.12 4.72
CA CYS A 235 17.15 -8.68 5.55
C CYS A 235 17.59 -7.96 6.83
N ALA A 236 18.67 -8.40 7.47
CA ALA A 236 19.18 -7.78 8.70
C ALA A 236 20.09 -6.55 8.43
N LEU A 237 20.81 -6.56 7.33
CA LEU A 237 21.79 -5.56 6.90
C LEU A 237 21.49 -5.17 5.44
N PRO A 238 20.52 -4.27 5.23
CA PRO A 238 20.20 -3.85 3.88
C PRO A 238 21.43 -3.18 3.25
N LEU A 239 21.87 -3.71 2.11
CA LEU A 239 22.97 -3.15 1.35
C LEU A 239 22.63 -1.71 0.94
N PRO A 240 23.57 -0.76 1.05
CA PRO A 240 23.32 0.65 0.71
C PRO A 240 22.80 0.75 -0.73
N HIS A 241 21.65 1.40 -0.91
CA HIS A 241 21.14 1.70 -2.23
C HIS A 241 21.84 2.97 -2.75
N PRO A 242 22.40 2.96 -3.98
CA PRO A 242 23.23 4.07 -4.47
C PRO A 242 22.47 5.37 -4.80
N ALA A 243 21.18 5.48 -4.50
CA ALA A 243 20.41 6.71 -4.72
C ALA A 243 19.30 6.86 -3.67
N PHE A 244 19.66 7.23 -2.44
CA PHE A 244 18.65 7.71 -1.48
C PHE A 244 18.28 9.14 -1.86
N ASP A 245 17.07 9.33 -2.40
CA ASP A 245 16.55 10.66 -2.68
C ASP A 245 15.90 11.25 -1.42
N PHE A 246 16.62 12.18 -0.78
CA PHE A 246 16.11 12.94 0.36
C PHE A 246 14.85 13.75 0.00
N GLY A 247 14.73 14.19 -1.25
CA GLY A 247 13.54 14.83 -1.80
C GLY A 247 12.34 13.89 -1.73
N ALA A 248 12.50 12.63 -2.13
CA ALA A 248 11.43 11.63 -2.04
C ALA A 248 10.98 11.33 -0.60
N LEU A 249 11.92 11.23 0.35
CA LEU A 249 11.57 11.01 1.77
C LEU A 249 10.80 12.21 2.34
N THR A 250 11.31 13.42 2.13
CA THR A 250 10.66 14.65 2.65
C THR A 250 9.31 14.88 1.99
N ALA A 251 9.18 14.64 0.69
CA ALA A 251 7.90 14.64 -0.01
C ALA A 251 6.94 13.59 0.56
N SER A 252 7.43 12.39 0.88
CA SER A 252 6.61 11.33 1.50
C SER A 252 6.13 11.72 2.89
N VAL A 253 7.01 12.27 3.76
CA VAL A 253 6.61 12.77 5.09
C VAL A 253 5.61 13.90 4.97
N ALA A 254 5.84 14.85 4.07
CA ALA A 254 4.93 15.96 3.82
C ALA A 254 3.59 15.45 3.28
N ASN A 255 3.59 14.42 2.43
CA ASN A 255 2.38 13.82 1.93
C ASN A 255 1.62 13.06 3.03
N VAL A 256 2.29 12.26 3.85
CA VAL A 256 1.58 11.51 4.90
C VAL A 256 1.09 12.42 6.03
N ALA A 257 1.91 13.37 6.49
CA ALA A 257 1.55 14.24 7.60
C ALA A 257 0.62 15.39 7.19
N GLY A 258 0.87 16.00 6.02
CA GLY A 258 0.17 17.19 5.57
C GLY A 258 0.70 18.49 6.20
N PRO A 259 0.44 19.64 5.57
CA PRO A 259 1.04 20.93 5.95
C PRO A 259 0.61 21.39 7.35
N PHE A 260 -0.65 21.16 7.74
CA PHE A 260 -1.15 21.58 9.05
C PHE A 260 -0.51 20.82 10.21
N VAL A 261 -0.31 19.51 10.05
CA VAL A 261 0.36 18.68 11.08
C VAL A 261 1.83 19.07 11.17
N LEU A 262 2.50 19.35 10.05
CA LEU A 262 3.87 19.87 10.05
C LEU A 262 3.98 21.21 10.77
N ALA A 263 3.07 22.15 10.51
CA ALA A 263 3.05 23.45 11.20
C ALA A 263 2.84 23.29 12.72
N LEU A 264 1.92 22.42 13.13
CA LEU A 264 1.72 22.09 14.55
C LEU A 264 2.93 21.39 15.16
N ALA A 265 3.62 20.52 14.42
CA ALA A 265 4.82 19.84 14.88
C ALA A 265 5.97 20.83 15.09
N VAL A 266 6.16 21.81 14.19
CA VAL A 266 7.12 22.90 14.36
C VAL A 266 6.80 23.74 15.60
N LEU A 267 5.52 24.08 15.80
CA LEU A 267 5.08 24.78 17.01
C LEU A 267 5.37 23.96 18.28
N GLY A 268 5.05 22.67 18.28
CA GLY A 268 5.35 21.77 19.39
C GLY A 268 6.84 21.61 19.66
N LEU A 269 7.67 21.57 18.62
CA LEU A 269 9.13 21.55 18.73
C LEU A 269 9.63 22.85 19.38
N PHE A 270 9.11 24.01 18.97
CA PHE A 270 9.46 25.29 19.56
C PHE A 270 9.11 25.36 21.05
N VAL A 271 7.90 24.90 21.43
CA VAL A 271 7.49 24.93 22.84
C VAL A 271 8.27 23.93 23.69
N THR A 272 8.51 22.72 23.19
CA THR A 272 9.35 21.74 23.89
C THR A 272 10.77 22.25 24.07
N ALA A 273 11.34 22.91 23.05
CA ALA A 273 12.66 23.51 23.15
C ALA A 273 12.74 24.62 24.20
N ARG A 274 11.70 25.46 24.31
CA ARG A 274 11.61 26.47 25.36
C ARG A 274 11.45 25.86 26.77
N ARG A 275 10.67 24.79 26.93
CA ARG A 275 10.37 24.19 28.24
C ARG A 275 11.47 23.27 28.76
N ALA A 276 12.03 22.41 27.90
CA ALA A 276 12.93 21.33 28.32
C ALA A 276 14.41 21.76 28.41
N GLY A 277 14.75 22.96 27.93
CA GLY A 277 16.13 23.43 27.80
C GLY A 277 16.96 22.60 26.82
N ARG A 278 18.26 22.93 26.69
CA ARG A 278 19.18 22.30 25.71
C ARG A 278 19.25 20.76 25.81
N ARG A 279 19.14 20.19 27.02
CA ARG A 279 19.29 18.73 27.23
C ARG A 279 18.13 17.92 26.66
N GLY A 280 16.89 18.41 26.74
CA GLY A 280 15.74 17.74 26.14
C GLY A 280 15.76 17.77 24.61
N CYS A 281 16.18 18.89 24.02
CA CYS A 281 16.34 19.03 22.57
C CYS A 281 17.39 18.08 22.01
N LEU A 282 18.54 17.95 22.67
CA LEU A 282 19.62 17.07 22.23
C LEU A 282 19.19 15.59 22.20
N GLY A 283 18.39 15.15 23.17
CA GLY A 283 17.84 13.78 23.17
C GLY A 283 16.88 13.54 22.01
N ALA A 284 15.96 14.47 21.77
CA ALA A 284 15.03 14.38 20.64
C ALA A 284 15.76 14.44 19.28
N ALA A 285 16.75 15.32 19.14
CA ALA A 285 17.57 15.45 17.95
C ALA A 285 18.43 14.19 17.70
N ALA A 286 19.00 13.60 18.73
CA ALA A 286 19.77 12.36 18.62
C ALA A 286 18.89 11.18 18.18
N ILE A 287 17.68 11.05 18.73
CA ILE A 287 16.71 10.03 18.30
C ILE A 287 16.30 10.26 16.85
N ALA A 288 15.99 11.50 16.46
CA ALA A 288 15.64 11.84 15.08
C ALA A 288 16.79 11.53 14.11
N LEU A 289 18.04 11.83 14.49
CA LEU A 289 19.23 11.54 13.69
C LEU A 289 19.47 10.03 13.54
N ILE A 290 19.32 9.25 14.60
CA ILE A 290 19.46 7.78 14.55
C ILE A 290 18.40 7.18 13.62
N VAL A 291 17.15 7.58 13.77
CA VAL A 291 16.05 7.13 12.91
C VAL A 291 16.31 7.55 11.45
N PHE A 292 16.83 8.75 11.23
CA PHE A 292 17.17 9.27 9.91
C PHE A 292 18.31 8.49 9.23
N VAL A 293 19.42 8.23 9.93
CA VAL A 293 20.56 7.47 9.39
C VAL A 293 20.15 6.04 9.00
N LEU A 294 19.21 5.46 9.74
CA LEU A 294 18.70 4.12 9.44
C LEU A 294 17.74 4.11 8.25
N ALA A 295 16.92 5.16 8.11
CA ALA A 295 16.05 5.33 6.96
C ALA A 295 16.81 5.34 5.62
N GLN A 296 18.04 5.87 5.64
CA GLN A 296 18.88 5.95 4.43
C GLN A 296 19.41 4.59 3.94
N ARG A 297 19.42 3.55 4.78
CA ARG A 297 20.07 2.27 4.42
C ARG A 297 19.12 1.16 4.01
N SER A 298 17.83 1.25 4.28
CA SER A 298 16.90 0.12 4.08
C SER A 298 16.14 0.15 2.75
N ARG A 299 16.08 -0.99 2.04
CA ARG A 299 15.14 -1.26 0.93
C ARG A 299 13.72 -1.58 1.42
N MET A 300 13.28 -0.94 2.50
CA MET A 300 11.95 -1.14 3.03
C MET A 300 10.95 -0.25 2.30
N SER A 301 9.68 -0.63 2.35
CA SER A 301 8.64 0.34 2.03
C SER A 301 8.87 1.61 2.86
N PRO A 302 8.81 2.80 2.24
CA PRO A 302 9.04 4.06 2.94
C PRO A 302 8.16 4.18 4.19
N GLN A 303 6.97 3.58 4.22
CA GLN A 303 6.07 3.66 5.36
C GLN A 303 6.62 2.96 6.64
N ILE A 304 7.33 1.81 6.56
CA ILE A 304 7.95 1.15 7.74
C ILE A 304 8.96 2.10 8.37
N VAL A 305 9.82 2.61 7.51
CA VAL A 305 10.96 3.44 7.85
C VAL A 305 10.50 4.74 8.50
N LEU A 306 9.38 5.28 8.02
CA LEU A 306 8.80 6.50 8.51
C LEU A 306 8.10 6.32 9.86
N ALA A 307 7.73 5.11 10.30
CA ALA A 307 6.93 4.92 11.51
C ALA A 307 7.48 5.65 12.76
N PRO A 308 8.78 5.58 13.13
CA PRO A 308 9.29 6.31 14.29
C PRO A 308 9.27 7.83 14.08
N ILE A 309 9.55 8.30 12.86
CA ILE A 309 9.47 9.73 12.48
C ILE A 309 8.03 10.21 12.64
N MET A 310 7.06 9.45 12.14
CA MET A 310 5.64 9.77 12.19
C MET A 310 5.14 9.80 13.64
N VAL A 311 5.51 8.84 14.50
CA VAL A 311 5.16 8.90 15.94
C VAL A 311 5.70 10.19 16.57
N GLY A 312 6.97 10.53 16.34
CA GLY A 312 7.58 11.74 16.87
C GLY A 312 6.92 13.01 16.36
N LEU A 313 6.65 13.09 15.06
CA LEU A 313 6.04 14.22 14.39
C LEU A 313 4.61 14.46 14.86
N TRP A 314 3.78 13.41 14.94
CA TRP A 314 2.41 13.50 15.44
C TRP A 314 2.36 13.79 16.94
N TRP A 315 3.32 13.28 17.72
CA TRP A 315 3.46 13.64 19.13
C TRP A 315 3.79 15.13 19.31
N LEU A 316 4.74 15.67 18.53
CA LEU A 316 5.04 17.10 18.51
C LEU A 316 3.84 17.93 18.06
N ALA A 317 3.10 17.48 17.03
CA ALA A 317 1.90 18.15 16.57
C ALA A 317 0.84 18.24 17.68
N ALA A 318 0.69 17.19 18.50
CA ALA A 318 -0.23 17.21 19.63
C ALA A 318 0.21 18.17 20.76
N LEU A 319 1.51 18.30 21.01
CA LEU A 319 2.03 19.31 21.94
C LEU A 319 1.76 20.73 21.42
N GLY A 320 2.04 20.99 20.14
CA GLY A 320 1.74 22.27 19.49
C GLY A 320 0.25 22.61 19.51
N ALA A 321 -0.62 21.62 19.25
CA ALA A 321 -2.07 21.80 19.34
C ALA A 321 -2.53 22.13 20.76
N THR A 322 -1.91 21.53 21.78
CA THR A 322 -2.23 21.82 23.19
C THR A 322 -1.88 23.26 23.55
N ASP A 323 -0.69 23.71 23.13
CA ASP A 323 -0.25 25.08 23.40
C ASP A 323 -1.06 26.11 22.60
N LEU A 324 -1.45 25.80 21.36
CA LEU A 324 -2.37 26.63 20.58
C LEU A 324 -3.72 26.80 21.28
N VAL A 325 -4.33 25.71 21.76
CA VAL A 325 -5.60 25.75 22.52
C VAL A 325 -5.41 26.53 23.82
N GLY A 326 -4.28 26.37 24.51
CA GLY A 326 -3.95 27.16 25.70
C GLY A 326 -3.81 28.66 25.41
N PHE A 327 -3.21 29.01 24.27
CA PHE A 327 -2.98 30.39 23.84
C PHE A 327 -4.28 31.11 23.44
N ILE A 328 -5.20 30.40 22.79
CA ILE A 328 -6.49 30.97 22.36
C ILE A 328 -7.32 31.46 23.56
N GLY A 329 -7.11 30.89 24.75
CA GLY A 329 -7.68 31.35 26.02
C GLY A 329 -8.89 30.55 26.50
N THR A 330 -9.42 30.89 27.68
CA THR A 330 -10.47 30.10 28.37
C THR A 330 -11.90 30.61 28.16
N GLY A 331 -12.08 31.76 27.50
CA GLY A 331 -13.38 32.37 27.22
C GLY A 331 -14.29 31.56 26.28
N ARG A 332 -15.57 31.91 26.16
CA ARG A 332 -16.54 31.18 25.31
C ARG A 332 -16.12 31.16 23.83
N LEU A 333 -15.78 32.32 23.27
CA LEU A 333 -15.37 32.45 21.87
C LEU A 333 -14.03 31.70 21.58
N PRO A 334 -12.99 31.84 22.42
CA PRO A 334 -11.81 30.97 22.41
C PRO A 334 -12.07 29.47 22.37
N ARG A 335 -13.03 28.97 23.16
CA ARG A 335 -13.39 27.55 23.18
C ARG A 335 -14.01 27.11 21.85
N ILE A 336 -14.87 27.93 21.26
CA ILE A 336 -15.46 27.65 19.94
C ILE A 336 -14.34 27.56 18.89
N VAL A 337 -13.42 28.53 18.87
CA VAL A 337 -12.27 28.51 17.94
C VAL A 337 -11.41 27.26 18.16
N SER A 338 -11.15 26.88 19.40
CA SER A 338 -10.40 25.65 19.73
C SER A 338 -11.10 24.39 19.23
N ILE A 339 -12.42 24.29 19.41
CA ILE A 339 -13.23 23.17 18.90
C ILE A 339 -13.16 23.13 17.36
N VAL A 340 -13.31 24.27 16.69
CA VAL A 340 -13.22 24.35 15.22
C VAL A 340 -11.84 23.90 14.75
N VAL A 341 -10.74 24.36 15.37
CA VAL A 341 -9.39 23.96 14.99
C VAL A 341 -9.16 22.45 15.18
N LEU A 342 -9.61 21.90 16.32
CA LEU A 342 -9.44 20.47 16.62
C LEU A 342 -10.33 19.56 15.76
N THR A 343 -11.49 20.03 15.31
CA THR A 343 -12.37 19.29 14.38
C THR A 343 -11.95 19.42 12.92
N LEU A 344 -11.36 20.56 12.54
CA LEU A 344 -10.83 20.78 11.20
C LEU A 344 -9.64 19.86 10.90
N LEU A 345 -8.80 19.54 11.89
CA LEU A 345 -7.63 18.68 11.71
C LEU A 345 -7.97 17.30 11.11
N PRO A 346 -8.87 16.48 11.69
CA PRO A 346 -9.28 15.22 11.09
C PRO A 346 -10.07 15.41 9.79
N ALA A 347 -10.90 16.46 9.67
CA ALA A 347 -11.64 16.73 8.43
C ALA A 347 -10.70 17.03 7.24
N LEU A 348 -9.61 17.75 7.48
CA LEU A 348 -8.58 18.01 6.48
C LEU A 348 -7.82 16.75 6.09
N GLN A 349 -7.54 15.84 7.03
CA GLN A 349 -6.91 14.55 6.68
C GLN A 349 -7.86 13.65 5.91
N LEU A 350 -9.14 13.59 6.31
CA LEU A 350 -10.16 12.85 5.57
C LEU A 350 -10.31 13.39 4.13
N GLY A 351 -10.37 14.71 3.96
CA GLY A 351 -10.42 15.32 2.63
C GLY A 351 -9.14 15.15 1.79
N ARG A 352 -8.02 14.73 2.40
CA ARG A 352 -6.82 14.30 1.69
C ARG A 352 -6.88 12.83 1.32
N LEU A 353 -7.40 11.99 2.22
CA LEU A 353 -7.69 10.59 1.94
C LEU A 353 -8.57 10.48 0.70
N ASP A 354 -9.70 11.20 0.63
CA ASP A 354 -10.62 11.20 -0.52
C ASP A 354 -9.97 11.64 -1.86
N ARG A 355 -8.87 12.40 -1.79
CA ARG A 355 -8.13 12.86 -2.98
C ARG A 355 -7.04 11.89 -3.40
N ASP A 356 -6.45 11.18 -2.45
CA ASP A 356 -5.41 10.17 -2.68
C ASP A 356 -6.01 8.79 -3.01
N GLU A 357 -7.21 8.47 -2.49
CA GLU A 357 -7.94 7.19 -2.61
C GLU A 357 -8.57 6.96 -4.01
N ARG A 358 -8.03 7.56 -5.08
CA ARG A 358 -8.56 7.48 -6.46
C ARG A 358 -7.56 6.95 -7.49
N ASP A 359 -6.76 5.99 -7.05
CA ASP A 359 -6.05 5.06 -7.92
C ASP A 359 -6.85 3.74 -7.93
N ASP A 360 -8.10 3.82 -8.42
CA ASP A 360 -9.18 2.80 -8.41
C ASP A 360 -8.86 1.46 -9.12
N TRP A 361 -7.58 1.10 -9.27
CA TRP A 361 -7.16 -0.17 -9.89
C TRP A 361 -7.05 -1.31 -8.91
N VAL A 362 -7.09 -1.06 -7.60
CA VAL A 362 -7.32 -2.14 -6.64
C VAL A 362 -8.82 -2.33 -6.46
N ARG A 363 -9.52 -2.75 -7.51
CA ARG A 363 -10.78 -3.45 -7.31
C ARG A 363 -10.44 -4.82 -6.73
N PRO A 364 -10.89 -5.16 -5.52
CA PRO A 364 -10.80 -6.54 -5.05
C PRO A 364 -11.66 -7.41 -5.98
N LEU A 365 -11.04 -8.08 -6.96
CA LEU A 365 -11.71 -9.03 -7.86
C LEU A 365 -11.88 -10.42 -7.21
N GLY A 366 -12.19 -10.44 -5.91
CA GLY A 366 -12.32 -11.65 -5.09
C GLY A 366 -11.01 -12.18 -4.51
N HIS A 367 -9.86 -11.50 -4.70
CA HIS A 367 -8.57 -11.89 -4.11
C HIS A 367 -8.65 -12.06 -2.58
N GLU A 368 -9.48 -11.24 -1.93
CA GLU A 368 -9.78 -11.28 -0.51
C GLU A 368 -10.52 -12.55 -0.08
N GLN A 369 -11.23 -13.17 -1.03
CA GLN A 369 -11.98 -14.41 -0.85
C GLN A 369 -11.12 -15.64 -1.16
N ALA A 370 -9.95 -15.46 -1.76
CA ALA A 370 -9.03 -16.55 -2.05
C ALA A 370 -8.66 -17.28 -0.74
N THR A 371 -8.86 -18.59 -0.74
CA THR A 371 -8.48 -19.49 0.35
C THR A 371 -7.24 -20.28 -0.03
N LEU A 372 -6.45 -20.72 0.95
CA LEU A 372 -5.32 -21.61 0.70
C LEU A 372 -5.77 -22.89 -0.02
N ARG A 373 -6.96 -23.40 0.29
CA ARG A 373 -7.55 -24.55 -0.40
C ARG A 373 -7.79 -24.29 -1.88
N GLN A 374 -8.39 -23.14 -2.25
CA GLN A 374 -8.61 -22.77 -3.66
C GLN A 374 -7.28 -22.60 -4.41
N VAL A 375 -6.31 -21.88 -3.84
CA VAL A 375 -4.99 -21.70 -4.45
C VAL A 375 -4.28 -23.05 -4.63
N THR A 376 -4.40 -23.94 -3.64
CA THR A 376 -3.87 -25.31 -3.73
C THR A 376 -4.58 -26.12 -4.83
N ALA A 377 -5.89 -25.95 -5.00
CA ALA A 377 -6.66 -26.59 -6.05
C ALA A 377 -6.24 -26.09 -7.45
N VAL A 378 -6.08 -24.77 -7.64
CA VAL A 378 -5.50 -24.17 -8.85
C VAL A 378 -4.14 -24.81 -9.15
N LEU A 379 -3.24 -24.85 -8.16
CA LEU A 379 -1.90 -25.43 -8.31
C LEU A 379 -1.92 -26.92 -8.66
N ASN A 380 -2.95 -27.67 -8.28
CA ASN A 380 -3.11 -29.06 -8.70
C ASN A 380 -3.45 -29.17 -10.19
N VAL A 381 -4.24 -28.25 -10.72
CA VAL A 381 -4.84 -28.36 -12.05
C VAL A 381 -3.97 -27.78 -13.15
N VAL A 382 -3.24 -26.69 -12.90
CA VAL A 382 -2.38 -26.07 -13.92
C VAL A 382 -1.34 -27.05 -14.47
N ALA A 383 -0.75 -26.80 -15.63
CA ALA A 383 0.31 -27.67 -16.16
C ALA A 383 1.58 -27.66 -15.27
N SER A 384 2.44 -28.68 -15.39
CA SER A 384 3.69 -28.76 -14.60
C SER A 384 4.74 -27.73 -14.99
N ASP A 385 4.64 -27.18 -16.19
CA ASP A 385 5.46 -26.12 -16.79
C ASP A 385 4.75 -24.75 -16.73
N ALA A 386 3.73 -24.60 -15.89
CA ALA A 386 2.91 -23.40 -15.80
C ALA A 386 3.74 -22.14 -15.59
N VAL A 387 3.35 -21.09 -16.30
CA VAL A 387 3.88 -19.74 -16.14
C VAL A 387 2.74 -18.83 -15.72
N PHE A 388 2.85 -18.16 -14.58
CA PHE A 388 1.86 -17.19 -14.15
C PHE A 388 2.30 -15.78 -14.54
N VAL A 389 1.41 -15.02 -15.16
CA VAL A 389 1.64 -13.58 -15.36
C VAL A 389 1.63 -12.91 -13.98
N GLU A 390 2.64 -12.08 -13.74
CA GLU A 390 2.84 -11.39 -12.47
C GLU A 390 1.64 -10.48 -12.15
N GLU A 391 1.02 -10.72 -11.00
CA GLU A 391 -0.03 -9.91 -10.40
C GLU A 391 0.40 -9.60 -8.97
N ASP A 392 0.26 -8.35 -8.54
CA ASP A 392 0.98 -7.79 -7.38
C ASP A 392 0.93 -8.68 -6.11
N ALA A 393 -0.24 -8.86 -5.47
CA ALA A 393 -0.32 -9.69 -4.26
C ALA A 393 -0.71 -11.14 -4.51
N THR A 394 -1.55 -11.43 -5.51
CA THR A 394 -2.10 -12.79 -5.69
C THR A 394 -1.04 -13.77 -6.14
N THR A 395 -0.14 -13.35 -7.03
CA THR A 395 0.99 -14.17 -7.47
C THR A 395 1.94 -14.47 -6.31
N ASP A 396 2.14 -13.52 -5.40
CA ASP A 396 2.94 -13.77 -4.20
C ASP A 396 2.23 -14.69 -3.19
N ILE A 397 0.92 -14.51 -2.97
CA ILE A 397 0.12 -15.45 -2.17
C ILE A 397 0.25 -16.87 -2.73
N LEU A 398 0.21 -17.02 -4.06
CA LEU A 398 0.39 -18.31 -4.74
C LEU A 398 1.82 -18.85 -4.57
N LEU A 399 2.85 -18.02 -4.70
CA LEU A 399 4.24 -18.43 -4.41
C LEU A 399 4.39 -18.95 -3.00
N ARG A 400 3.85 -18.23 -2.02
CA ARG A 400 3.90 -18.62 -0.61
C ARG A 400 3.13 -19.90 -0.37
N ALA A 401 1.90 -20.00 -0.86
CA ALA A 401 1.09 -21.21 -0.76
C ALA A 401 1.83 -22.43 -1.35
N ALA A 402 2.49 -22.27 -2.50
CA ALA A 402 3.26 -23.33 -3.15
C ALA A 402 4.48 -23.77 -2.35
N VAL A 403 5.20 -22.82 -1.74
CA VAL A 403 6.33 -23.09 -0.84
C VAL A 403 5.84 -23.84 0.39
N PHE A 404 4.81 -23.32 1.06
CA PHE A 404 4.33 -23.88 2.32
C PHE A 404 3.63 -25.23 2.18
N GLY A 405 3.05 -25.54 1.02
CA GLY A 405 2.50 -26.86 0.73
C GLY A 405 3.57 -27.91 0.37
N GLY A 406 4.85 -27.54 0.32
CA GLY A 406 5.94 -28.39 -0.19
C GLY A 406 5.83 -28.69 -1.70
N ARG A 407 4.87 -28.05 -2.39
CA ARG A 407 4.48 -28.39 -3.75
C ARG A 407 5.40 -27.82 -4.81
N ARG A 408 6.07 -26.70 -4.51
CA ARG A 408 7.02 -26.10 -5.44
C ARG A 408 8.15 -27.06 -5.82
N ALA A 409 8.56 -27.93 -4.90
CA ALA A 409 9.54 -28.99 -5.18
C ALA A 409 9.00 -30.05 -6.16
N SER A 410 7.70 -30.32 -6.13
CA SER A 410 7.05 -31.30 -7.02
C SER A 410 6.55 -30.72 -8.35
N LYS A 411 6.35 -29.40 -8.44
CA LYS A 411 5.76 -28.72 -9.61
C LYS A 411 6.33 -27.31 -9.75
N PRO A 412 7.41 -27.14 -10.54
CA PRO A 412 8.04 -25.84 -10.72
C PRO A 412 7.22 -24.97 -11.67
N PHE A 413 6.64 -23.89 -11.17
CA PHE A 413 6.10 -22.82 -12.02
C PHE A 413 7.01 -21.59 -11.97
N SER A 414 6.94 -20.76 -13.01
CA SER A 414 7.64 -19.48 -13.08
C SER A 414 6.67 -18.31 -13.12
N ILE A 415 7.15 -17.13 -12.73
CA ILE A 415 6.41 -15.88 -12.86
C ILE A 415 7.00 -15.11 -14.03
N LEU A 416 6.12 -14.49 -14.81
CA LEU A 416 6.46 -13.72 -15.97
C LEU A 416 6.01 -12.27 -15.78
N PRO A 417 6.87 -11.28 -16.05
CA PRO A 417 6.44 -9.88 -15.99
C PRO A 417 5.28 -9.64 -16.98
N PRO A 418 4.40 -8.65 -16.72
CA PRO A 418 3.23 -8.38 -17.56
C PRO A 418 3.63 -7.61 -18.84
N GLN A 419 4.72 -7.99 -19.48
CA GLN A 419 5.20 -7.41 -20.73
C GLN A 419 4.69 -8.25 -21.90
N ARG A 420 4.11 -7.59 -22.91
CA ARG A 420 3.43 -8.28 -24.02
C ARG A 420 4.35 -9.29 -24.72
N ASN A 421 5.53 -8.85 -25.15
CA ASN A 421 6.54 -9.68 -25.81
C ASN A 421 6.96 -10.90 -24.97
N MET A 422 7.11 -10.74 -23.66
CA MET A 422 7.47 -11.82 -22.75
C MET A 422 6.36 -12.86 -22.66
N ILE A 423 5.10 -12.41 -22.57
CA ILE A 423 3.91 -13.28 -22.55
C ILE A 423 3.78 -14.05 -23.86
N GLU A 424 3.87 -13.36 -25.00
CA GLU A 424 3.81 -13.98 -26.33
C GLU A 424 4.93 -15.02 -26.51
N GLN A 425 6.16 -14.69 -26.09
CA GLN A 425 7.27 -15.64 -26.14
C GLN A 425 7.03 -16.86 -25.24
N ALA A 426 6.50 -16.65 -24.03
CA ALA A 426 6.20 -17.73 -23.10
C ALA A 426 5.08 -18.65 -23.62
N MET A 427 4.04 -18.10 -24.24
CA MET A 427 2.92 -18.85 -24.83
C MET A 427 3.38 -19.83 -25.92
N ASN A 428 4.48 -19.54 -26.61
CA ASN A 428 5.03 -20.44 -27.63
C ASN A 428 5.74 -21.67 -27.04
N VAL A 429 6.07 -21.65 -25.76
CA VAL A 429 6.89 -22.69 -25.11
C VAL A 429 6.14 -23.38 -23.97
N ARG A 430 5.25 -22.67 -23.27
CA ARG A 430 4.62 -23.10 -22.02
C ARG A 430 3.19 -22.60 -21.90
N HIS A 431 2.44 -23.22 -21.00
CA HIS A 431 1.11 -22.73 -20.62
C HIS A 431 1.20 -21.49 -19.74
N VAL A 432 0.62 -20.39 -20.21
CA VAL A 432 0.58 -19.12 -19.49
C VAL A 432 -0.77 -18.95 -18.81
N TYR A 433 -0.79 -18.59 -17.54
CA TYR A 433 -1.99 -18.42 -16.72
C TYR A 433 -2.04 -17.01 -16.13
N ALA A 434 -3.25 -16.49 -15.98
CA ALA A 434 -3.52 -15.18 -15.41
C ALA A 434 -4.62 -15.26 -14.34
N PHE A 435 -4.43 -14.50 -13.27
CA PHE A 435 -5.42 -14.23 -12.23
C PHE A 435 -6.39 -13.10 -12.65
N PRO A 436 -7.49 -12.84 -11.93
CA PRO A 436 -8.60 -12.03 -12.43
C PRO A 436 -8.21 -10.62 -12.87
N LEU A 437 -7.37 -9.89 -12.10
CA LEU A 437 -6.98 -8.53 -12.47
C LEU A 437 -6.12 -8.54 -13.73
N ARG A 438 -5.20 -9.51 -13.82
CA ARG A 438 -4.41 -9.69 -15.04
C ARG A 438 -5.23 -10.23 -16.21
N GLN A 439 -6.31 -10.96 -15.99
CA GLN A 439 -7.20 -11.36 -17.08
C GLN A 439 -7.82 -10.12 -17.74
N GLU A 440 -8.36 -9.19 -16.95
CA GLU A 440 -8.92 -7.93 -17.47
C GLU A 440 -7.87 -7.13 -18.26
N ASP A 441 -6.71 -6.87 -17.64
CA ASP A 441 -5.59 -6.14 -18.28
C ASP A 441 -5.13 -6.83 -19.58
N LEU A 442 -4.96 -8.15 -19.57
CA LEU A 442 -4.49 -8.90 -20.74
C LEU A 442 -5.54 -8.92 -21.86
N ILE A 443 -6.82 -9.07 -21.54
CA ILE A 443 -7.91 -9.01 -22.53
C ILE A 443 -7.92 -7.66 -23.24
N GLU A 444 -7.79 -6.56 -22.49
CA GLU A 444 -7.71 -5.22 -23.05
C GLU A 444 -6.44 -5.00 -23.89
N ARG A 445 -5.37 -5.75 -23.62
CA ARG A 445 -4.13 -5.76 -24.42
C ARG A 445 -4.16 -6.75 -25.58
N GLY A 446 -5.33 -7.33 -25.86
CA GLY A 446 -5.58 -8.21 -26.99
C GLY A 446 -5.31 -9.67 -26.73
N PHE A 447 -5.00 -10.11 -25.51
CA PHE A 447 -4.88 -11.53 -25.22
C PHE A 447 -6.26 -12.20 -25.11
N VAL A 448 -6.34 -13.47 -25.47
CA VAL A 448 -7.52 -14.31 -25.27
C VAL A 448 -7.26 -15.19 -24.06
N THR A 449 -8.10 -15.03 -23.04
CA THR A 449 -8.07 -15.86 -21.84
C THR A 449 -9.25 -16.84 -21.86
N GLU A 450 -9.00 -18.07 -21.43
CA GLU A 450 -10.03 -19.10 -21.27
C GLU A 450 -10.01 -19.63 -19.84
N PRO A 451 -11.17 -19.72 -19.16
CA PRO A 451 -11.23 -20.24 -17.80
C PRO A 451 -10.75 -21.69 -17.76
N ILE A 452 -10.02 -22.07 -16.71
CA ILE A 452 -9.54 -23.44 -16.58
C ILE A 452 -10.72 -24.36 -16.22
N THR A 453 -11.21 -25.11 -17.20
CA THR A 453 -12.18 -26.19 -16.97
C THR A 453 -11.43 -27.45 -16.58
N ALA A 454 -11.34 -27.72 -15.28
CA ALA A 454 -10.80 -28.98 -14.79
C ALA A 454 -11.91 -30.02 -14.71
N THR A 455 -11.75 -31.16 -15.37
CA THR A 455 -12.51 -32.36 -15.02
C THR A 455 -11.94 -32.92 -13.71
N LEU A 456 -12.21 -32.26 -12.58
CA LEU A 456 -11.96 -32.86 -11.28
C LEU A 456 -12.93 -34.04 -11.16
N ARG A 457 -12.38 -35.26 -11.24
CA ARG A 457 -13.08 -36.55 -11.23
C ARG A 457 -13.68 -36.82 -9.84
N ARG A 458 -14.59 -35.96 -9.39
CA ARG A 458 -15.33 -36.07 -8.14
C ARG A 458 -16.78 -36.37 -8.51
N SER A 459 -17.08 -37.67 -8.62
CA SER A 459 -18.37 -38.26 -9.02
C SER A 459 -19.00 -37.69 -10.31
N ASP A 460 -18.57 -38.24 -11.44
CA ASP A 460 -19.27 -38.43 -12.73
C ASP A 460 -20.25 -37.42 -13.37
N ARG A 461 -20.60 -36.25 -12.81
CA ARG A 461 -21.55 -35.34 -13.51
C ARG A 461 -21.25 -33.85 -13.59
N ASP A 462 -20.39 -33.27 -12.74
CA ASP A 462 -20.19 -31.82 -12.79
C ASP A 462 -18.73 -31.48 -13.11
N GLN A 463 -18.49 -30.90 -14.30
CA GLN A 463 -17.24 -30.21 -14.59
C GLN A 463 -17.19 -28.95 -13.74
N ILE A 464 -16.34 -28.95 -12.71
CA ILE A 464 -16.15 -27.78 -11.85
C ILE A 464 -15.09 -26.91 -12.51
N ALA A 465 -15.52 -25.80 -13.13
CA ALA A 465 -14.62 -24.73 -13.52
C ALA A 465 -13.88 -24.21 -12.28
N ILE A 466 -12.56 -24.01 -12.41
CA ILE A 466 -11.81 -23.38 -11.33
C ILE A 466 -11.92 -21.88 -11.50
N ASP A 467 -12.74 -21.27 -10.64
CA ASP A 467 -12.90 -19.83 -10.61
C ASP A 467 -11.58 -19.12 -10.27
N GLY A 468 -11.40 -17.93 -10.85
CA GLY A 468 -10.30 -17.03 -10.52
C GLY A 468 -8.99 -17.27 -11.27
N VAL A 469 -8.87 -18.27 -12.16
CA VAL A 469 -7.67 -18.44 -13.01
C VAL A 469 -8.07 -18.83 -14.43
N ALA A 470 -7.44 -18.18 -15.40
CA ALA A 470 -7.62 -18.47 -16.81
C ALA A 470 -6.27 -18.73 -17.48
N GLU A 471 -6.28 -19.57 -18.51
CA GLU A 471 -5.13 -19.78 -19.39
C GLU A 471 -5.16 -18.75 -20.53
N VAL A 472 -4.01 -18.19 -20.86
CA VAL A 472 -3.82 -17.30 -22.00
C VAL A 472 -3.58 -18.16 -23.24
N LYS A 473 -4.56 -18.21 -24.15
CA LYS A 473 -4.59 -19.16 -25.27
C LYS A 473 -4.17 -18.58 -26.60
N ALA A 474 -4.46 -17.31 -26.83
CA ALA A 474 -4.18 -16.66 -28.10
C ALA A 474 -3.94 -15.16 -27.92
N VAL A 475 -3.48 -14.54 -29.01
CA VAL A 475 -3.28 -13.10 -29.12
C VAL A 475 -4.13 -12.62 -30.30
N ARG A 476 -5.02 -11.68 -30.04
CA ARG A 476 -5.79 -10.97 -31.07
C ARG A 476 -4.89 -9.94 -31.73
N PRO A 477 -5.12 -9.66 -33.03
CA PRO A 477 -4.40 -8.59 -33.70
C PRO A 477 -4.69 -7.26 -33.00
N CYS A 478 -3.62 -6.58 -32.60
CA CYS A 478 -3.66 -5.19 -32.18
C CYS A 478 -2.86 -4.37 -33.20
N GLN A 479 -3.33 -3.16 -33.47
CA GLN A 479 -2.65 -2.26 -34.37
C GLN A 479 -1.65 -1.42 -33.59
N ARG A 480 -0.37 -1.59 -33.89
CA ARG A 480 0.67 -0.69 -33.38
C ARG A 480 0.47 0.69 -34.00
N LEU A 481 0.47 1.72 -33.16
CA LEU A 481 0.34 3.08 -33.61
C LEU A 481 1.71 3.69 -33.85
N GLU A 482 1.82 4.39 -34.96
CA GLU A 482 3.00 5.13 -35.38
C GLU A 482 2.61 6.58 -35.66
N ARG A 483 3.53 7.37 -36.22
CA ARG A 483 3.24 8.75 -36.66
C ARG A 483 2.37 8.79 -37.93
N THR A 484 2.33 7.68 -38.66
CA THR A 484 1.53 7.48 -39.87
C THR A 484 0.15 6.95 -39.50
N TRP A 485 -0.83 7.27 -40.34
CA TRP A 485 -2.18 6.73 -40.19
C TRP A 485 -2.19 5.24 -40.45
N VAL A 486 -2.71 4.48 -39.49
CA VAL A 486 -2.90 3.03 -39.59
C VAL A 486 -4.39 2.71 -39.54
N ASP A 487 -4.82 1.72 -40.33
CA ASP A 487 -6.21 1.26 -40.36
C ASP A 487 -6.56 0.54 -39.04
N VAL A 488 -7.70 0.92 -38.46
CA VAL A 488 -8.27 0.34 -37.24
C VAL A 488 -9.74 -0.06 -37.40
N GLY A 489 -10.24 -0.14 -38.64
CA GLY A 489 -11.61 -0.57 -38.92
C GLY A 489 -11.92 -1.97 -38.37
N GLY A 490 -10.97 -2.91 -38.51
CA GLY A 490 -11.11 -4.27 -37.95
C GLY A 490 -11.14 -4.34 -36.43
N ILE A 491 -10.62 -3.33 -35.73
CA ILE A 491 -10.58 -3.24 -34.26
C ILE A 491 -11.84 -2.57 -33.71
N SER A 492 -12.23 -1.44 -34.32
CA SER A 492 -13.37 -0.63 -33.90
C SER A 492 -14.73 -1.22 -34.29
N GLY A 493 -14.75 -2.22 -35.18
CA GLY A 493 -15.95 -3.00 -35.52
C GLY A 493 -16.59 -3.73 -34.33
N ALA A 494 -15.84 -4.02 -33.26
CA ALA A 494 -16.34 -4.69 -32.06
C ALA A 494 -17.14 -3.76 -31.11
N GLY A 495 -17.17 -2.45 -31.37
CA GLY A 495 -17.86 -1.46 -30.53
C GLY A 495 -17.19 -1.14 -29.19
N ARG A 496 -16.07 -1.80 -28.88
CA ARG A 496 -15.24 -1.51 -27.71
C ARG A 496 -13.77 -1.70 -28.08
N ILE A 497 -12.97 -0.69 -27.81
CA ILE A 497 -11.53 -0.67 -28.10
C ILE A 497 -10.74 -0.40 -26.83
N ALA A 498 -9.47 -0.77 -26.80
CA ALA A 498 -8.57 -0.38 -25.71
C ALA A 498 -7.28 0.19 -26.25
N MET A 499 -6.84 1.28 -25.63
CA MET A 499 -5.51 1.85 -25.80
C MET A 499 -4.55 1.14 -24.84
N ALA A 500 -3.64 0.35 -25.39
CA ALA A 500 -2.74 -0.53 -24.65
C ALA A 500 -1.27 -0.11 -24.81
N ALA A 501 -0.55 -0.04 -23.70
CA ALA A 501 0.86 0.32 -23.61
C ALA A 501 1.70 -0.86 -23.04
N ASP A 502 2.95 -0.98 -23.44
CA ASP A 502 3.85 -2.03 -22.95
C ASP A 502 4.54 -1.68 -21.63
N SER A 503 4.70 -0.38 -21.34
CA SER A 503 5.34 0.15 -20.13
C SER A 503 4.68 1.44 -19.63
N GLU A 504 4.92 1.85 -18.39
CA GLU A 504 4.43 3.13 -17.86
C GLU A 504 5.04 4.38 -18.51
N SER A 505 6.20 4.22 -19.15
CA SER A 505 6.86 5.25 -19.94
C SER A 505 6.21 5.44 -21.31
N ASP A 506 5.52 4.43 -21.84
CA ASP A 506 4.83 4.53 -23.13
C ASP A 506 3.61 5.43 -22.99
N ARG A 507 3.76 6.67 -23.46
CA ARG A 507 2.78 7.74 -23.36
C ARG A 507 2.71 8.47 -24.68
N GLY A 508 1.55 9.02 -24.96
CA GLY A 508 1.34 9.83 -26.14
C GLY A 508 -0.14 10.10 -26.37
N PRO A 509 -0.50 11.30 -26.85
CA PRO A 509 -1.83 11.50 -27.40
C PRO A 509 -1.99 10.68 -28.68
N ILE A 510 -3.05 9.89 -28.72
CA ILE A 510 -3.53 9.18 -29.90
C ILE A 510 -4.70 9.95 -30.45
N ILE A 511 -4.74 10.09 -31.78
CA ILE A 511 -5.89 10.61 -32.50
C ILE A 511 -6.41 9.48 -33.36
N ALA A 512 -7.71 9.19 -33.25
CA ALA A 512 -8.41 8.25 -34.10
C ALA A 512 -9.64 8.91 -34.75
N PHE A 513 -9.86 8.65 -36.03
CA PHE A 513 -11.10 8.95 -36.73
C PHE A 513 -11.81 7.65 -37.04
N LEU A 514 -13.06 7.50 -36.60
CA LEU A 514 -13.87 6.29 -36.74
C LEU A 514 -15.17 6.64 -37.48
N GLY A 515 -15.43 5.96 -38.60
CA GLY A 515 -16.59 6.18 -39.46
C GLY A 515 -17.70 5.16 -39.18
N GLY A 516 -18.93 5.64 -38.98
CA GLY A 516 -20.07 4.82 -38.57
C GLY A 516 -21.41 5.27 -39.16
N ALA A 517 -22.43 4.43 -38.98
CA ALA A 517 -23.78 4.67 -39.49
C ALA A 517 -24.66 5.51 -38.54
N THR A 518 -24.29 5.61 -37.27
CA THR A 518 -25.06 6.29 -36.21
C THR A 518 -24.16 7.21 -35.38
N PRO A 519 -24.67 8.38 -34.93
CA PRO A 519 -23.94 9.21 -33.98
C PRO A 519 -24.02 8.58 -32.59
N VAL A 520 -22.88 8.37 -31.95
CA VAL A 520 -22.80 7.82 -30.59
C VAL A 520 -21.76 8.57 -29.79
N ASP A 521 -22.07 8.78 -28.50
CA ASP A 521 -21.16 9.39 -27.54
C ASP A 521 -20.33 8.28 -26.86
N PRO A 522 -19.04 8.12 -27.23
CA PRO A 522 -18.18 7.14 -26.59
C PRO A 522 -17.96 7.48 -25.12
N ARG A 523 -17.69 6.46 -24.30
CA ARG A 523 -17.45 6.61 -22.87
C ARG A 523 -16.17 5.91 -22.45
N PRO A 524 -15.39 6.52 -21.52
CA PRO A 524 -14.31 5.81 -20.89
C PRO A 524 -14.89 4.66 -20.08
N ASP A 525 -14.42 3.44 -20.31
CA ASP A 525 -14.92 2.25 -19.65
C ASP A 525 -13.97 1.81 -18.54
N GLY A 526 -14.41 1.97 -17.28
CA GLY A 526 -13.59 1.64 -16.11
C GLY A 526 -12.42 2.60 -15.82
N TRP A 527 -12.32 3.76 -16.50
CA TRP A 527 -11.20 4.69 -16.27
C TRP A 527 -11.29 5.36 -14.89
N PRO A 528 -10.15 5.57 -14.21
CA PRO A 528 -10.09 6.45 -13.04
C PRO A 528 -10.48 7.88 -13.39
N GLN A 529 -11.13 8.56 -12.45
CA GLN A 529 -11.58 9.94 -12.67
C GLN A 529 -10.43 10.91 -13.02
N ARG A 530 -9.19 10.63 -12.59
CA ARG A 530 -8.02 11.45 -12.97
C ARG A 530 -7.59 11.26 -14.42
N THR A 531 -7.76 10.06 -14.98
CA THR A 531 -7.33 9.73 -16.34
C THR A 531 -8.37 10.14 -17.37
N THR A 532 -9.64 10.38 -16.98
CA THR A 532 -10.69 10.89 -17.88
C THR A 532 -10.34 12.26 -18.48
N ARG A 533 -9.42 13.02 -17.89
CA ARG A 533 -8.87 14.24 -18.50
C ARG A 533 -8.15 13.98 -19.83
N GLY A 534 -7.64 12.76 -20.00
CA GLY A 534 -7.05 12.27 -21.23
C GLY A 534 -8.06 11.70 -22.23
N PHE A 535 -9.35 11.72 -21.93
CA PHE A 535 -10.40 11.29 -22.83
C PHE A 535 -11.09 12.52 -23.44
N ARG A 536 -11.00 12.69 -24.75
CA ARG A 536 -11.74 13.72 -25.49
C ARG A 536 -12.32 13.12 -26.76
N PHE A 537 -13.48 13.61 -27.16
CA PHE A 537 -14.10 13.18 -28.40
C PHE A 537 -14.90 14.30 -29.06
N ALA A 538 -15.13 14.16 -30.36
CA ALA A 538 -16.04 14.98 -31.13
C ALA A 538 -16.79 14.09 -32.14
N VAL A 539 -18.09 14.31 -32.28
CA VAL A 539 -18.95 13.59 -33.24
C VAL A 539 -19.35 14.56 -34.35
N PHE A 540 -19.00 14.22 -35.58
CA PHE A 540 -19.28 14.99 -36.78
C PHE A 540 -20.38 14.28 -37.58
N ASP A 541 -21.48 14.99 -37.82
CA ASP A 541 -22.53 14.55 -38.74
C ASP A 541 -22.22 15.14 -40.12
N GLN A 542 -21.89 14.29 -41.09
CA GLN A 542 -21.58 14.73 -42.47
C GLN A 542 -22.79 15.32 -43.20
N ARG A 543 -24.01 15.09 -42.69
CA ARG A 543 -25.24 15.67 -43.26
C ARG A 543 -25.35 17.16 -42.92
N ASP A 544 -24.67 17.61 -41.85
CA ASP A 544 -24.54 19.01 -41.49
C ASP A 544 -23.29 19.59 -42.15
N LYS A 545 -23.50 20.50 -43.12
CA LYS A 545 -22.42 21.14 -43.89
C LYS A 545 -21.38 21.82 -42.99
N VAL A 546 -21.79 22.47 -41.90
CA VAL A 546 -20.88 23.18 -41.00
C VAL A 546 -19.99 22.18 -40.24
N ARG A 547 -20.56 21.07 -39.78
CA ARG A 547 -19.79 20.01 -39.10
C ARG A 547 -18.88 19.26 -40.07
N SER A 548 -19.34 19.02 -41.30
CA SER A 548 -18.53 18.42 -42.37
C SER A 548 -17.30 19.27 -42.70
N GLU A 549 -17.47 20.58 -42.92
CA GLU A 549 -16.37 21.52 -43.16
C GLU A 549 -15.38 21.54 -41.99
N ARG A 550 -15.88 21.58 -40.75
CA ARG A 550 -15.04 21.51 -39.56
C ARG A 550 -14.24 20.20 -39.48
N LEU A 551 -14.86 19.05 -39.75
CA LEU A 551 -14.14 17.77 -39.78
C LEU A 551 -13.03 17.79 -40.82
N GLN A 552 -13.28 18.31 -42.03
CA GLN A 552 -12.26 18.37 -43.07
C GLN A 552 -11.06 19.23 -42.67
N VAL A 553 -11.28 20.34 -41.96
CA VAL A 553 -10.22 21.17 -41.41
C VAL A 553 -9.44 20.40 -40.35
N GLU A 554 -10.11 19.83 -39.34
CA GLU A 554 -9.45 19.09 -38.25
C GLU A 554 -8.71 17.84 -38.76
N ALA A 555 -9.26 17.13 -39.74
CA ALA A 555 -8.62 15.99 -40.40
C ALA A 555 -7.36 16.43 -41.16
N ARG A 556 -7.41 17.54 -41.89
CA ARG A 556 -6.26 18.10 -42.62
C ARG A 556 -5.18 18.59 -41.68
N GLU A 557 -5.53 19.27 -40.59
CA GLU A 557 -4.59 19.69 -39.54
C GLU A 557 -3.92 18.50 -38.87
N ALA A 558 -4.66 17.40 -38.68
CA ALA A 558 -4.10 16.14 -38.23
C ALA A 558 -3.33 15.38 -39.35
N GLY A 559 -3.24 15.91 -40.57
CA GLY A 559 -2.51 15.29 -41.69
C GLY A 559 -3.19 14.05 -42.29
N LEU A 560 -4.51 13.91 -42.15
CA LEU A 560 -5.30 12.88 -42.84
C LEU A 560 -5.67 13.35 -44.25
N SER A 561 -5.53 12.47 -45.24
CA SER A 561 -5.91 12.79 -46.63
C SER A 561 -7.40 13.08 -46.73
N SER A 562 -7.78 14.10 -47.52
CA SER A 562 -9.18 14.46 -47.77
C SER A 562 -9.98 13.36 -48.50
N GLU A 563 -9.28 12.44 -49.18
CA GLU A 563 -9.88 11.32 -49.89
C GLU A 563 -10.03 10.07 -49.02
N HIS A 564 -9.65 10.15 -47.73
CA HIS A 564 -9.67 8.98 -46.87
C HIS A 564 -11.10 8.44 -46.66
N PRO A 565 -11.37 7.12 -46.80
CA PRO A 565 -12.71 6.55 -46.72
C PRO A 565 -13.47 6.86 -45.43
N VAL A 566 -12.77 7.09 -44.31
CA VAL A 566 -13.41 7.47 -43.04
C VAL A 566 -14.22 8.77 -43.16
N LEU A 567 -13.76 9.71 -44.01
CA LEU A 567 -14.39 11.01 -44.20
C LEU A 567 -15.66 10.95 -45.07
N THR A 568 -15.94 9.81 -45.72
CA THR A 568 -17.19 9.61 -46.48
C THR A 568 -18.30 8.97 -45.65
N SER A 569 -18.00 8.57 -44.41
CA SER A 569 -18.98 7.95 -43.50
C SER A 569 -20.01 8.98 -43.00
N PRO A 570 -21.32 8.63 -42.90
CA PRO A 570 -22.35 9.59 -42.48
C PRO A 570 -22.06 10.25 -41.12
N PHE A 571 -21.47 9.51 -40.19
CA PHE A 571 -21.00 10.03 -38.92
C PHE A 571 -19.52 9.68 -38.74
N VAL A 572 -18.74 10.66 -38.29
CA VAL A 572 -17.32 10.48 -37.98
C VAL A 572 -17.09 10.84 -36.52
N LEU A 573 -16.58 9.89 -35.76
CA LEU A 573 -16.15 10.06 -34.38
C LEU A 573 -14.63 10.33 -34.38
N GLN A 574 -14.23 11.49 -33.88
CA GLN A 574 -12.83 11.76 -33.55
C GLN A 574 -12.61 11.48 -32.08
N LEU A 575 -11.66 10.60 -31.78
CA LEU A 575 -11.20 10.30 -30.43
C LEU A 575 -9.78 10.84 -30.24
N THR A 576 -9.58 11.57 -29.16
CA THR A 576 -8.25 11.93 -28.68
C THR A 576 -8.04 11.30 -27.32
N LEU A 577 -7.16 10.29 -27.27
CA LEU A 577 -6.86 9.53 -26.08
C LEU A 577 -5.45 9.87 -25.61
N HIS A 578 -5.30 10.27 -24.36
CA HIS A 578 -4.01 10.61 -23.77
C HIS A 578 -3.82 9.85 -22.47
N ARG A 579 -2.76 9.05 -22.42
CA ARG A 579 -2.39 8.30 -21.22
C ARG A 579 -1.67 9.23 -20.23
N THR A 580 -2.38 9.66 -19.19
CA THR A 580 -1.79 10.48 -18.11
C THR A 580 -0.76 9.70 -17.29
N PRO A 581 0.16 10.35 -16.57
CA PRO A 581 1.03 9.65 -15.62
C PRO A 581 0.20 8.79 -14.65
N ARG A 582 0.64 7.56 -14.38
CA ARG A 582 -0.06 6.56 -13.55
C ARG A 582 -1.42 6.09 -14.09
N ALA A 583 -1.70 6.36 -15.37
CA ALA A 583 -2.76 5.65 -16.03
C ALA A 583 -2.36 4.17 -16.20
N PRO A 584 -3.34 3.26 -16.20
CA PRO A 584 -3.12 1.83 -16.42
C PRO A 584 -2.47 1.57 -17.76
N LEU A 585 -1.93 0.36 -17.92
CA LEU A 585 -1.35 -0.07 -19.19
C LEU A 585 -2.41 -0.19 -20.28
N ALA A 586 -3.65 -0.51 -19.93
CA ALA A 586 -4.77 -0.54 -20.86
C ALA A 586 -5.89 0.41 -20.44
N LEU A 587 -6.49 1.10 -21.42
CA LEU A 587 -7.55 2.07 -21.22
C LEU A 587 -8.68 1.78 -22.22
N ALA A 588 -9.69 1.04 -21.77
CA ALA A 588 -10.84 0.63 -22.57
C ALA A 588 -11.83 1.78 -22.83
N VAL A 589 -12.36 1.88 -24.05
CA VAL A 589 -13.37 2.85 -24.45
C VAL A 589 -14.54 2.08 -25.04
N ASP A 590 -15.72 2.28 -24.45
CA ASP A 590 -16.98 1.85 -25.04
C ASP A 590 -17.37 2.87 -26.11
N LEU A 591 -17.41 2.42 -27.37
CA LEU A 591 -17.78 3.26 -28.51
C LEU A 591 -19.31 3.35 -28.68
N GLY A 592 -20.06 2.46 -28.02
CA GLY A 592 -21.52 2.35 -28.09
C GLY A 592 -22.11 1.93 -29.45
N ALA A 593 -21.30 1.84 -30.51
CA ALA A 593 -21.66 1.27 -31.81
C ALA A 593 -20.42 0.70 -32.53
N SER A 594 -20.65 -0.08 -33.57
CA SER A 594 -19.61 -0.61 -34.46
C SER A 594 -19.17 0.45 -35.48
N PHE A 595 -17.85 0.60 -35.66
CA PHE A 595 -17.25 1.49 -36.65
C PHE A 595 -16.41 0.66 -37.64
N PRO A 596 -16.93 0.30 -38.83
CA PRO A 596 -16.24 -0.61 -39.74
C PRO A 596 -15.05 0.04 -40.47
N VAL A 597 -14.96 1.38 -40.49
CA VAL A 597 -13.87 2.13 -41.12
C VAL A 597 -13.24 3.02 -40.07
N GLY A 598 -11.93 2.99 -39.92
CA GLY A 598 -11.27 3.85 -38.95
C GLY A 598 -9.77 3.96 -39.19
N VAL A 599 -9.20 5.07 -38.77
CA VAL A 599 -7.74 5.28 -38.77
C VAL A 599 -7.29 5.91 -37.47
N ALA A 600 -6.09 5.54 -37.03
CA ALA A 600 -5.48 6.10 -35.84
C ALA A 600 -3.99 6.40 -36.05
N LYS A 601 -3.44 7.30 -35.24
CA LYS A 601 -1.99 7.57 -35.16
C LYS A 601 -1.59 8.20 -33.82
N LEU A 602 -0.29 8.27 -33.56
CA LEU A 602 0.33 9.07 -32.50
C LEU A 602 0.51 10.53 -32.94
N ALA A 603 0.16 11.48 -32.09
CA ALA A 603 0.11 12.90 -32.46
C ALA A 603 1.37 13.73 -32.17
N GLU A 604 2.28 13.29 -31.28
CA GLU A 604 3.46 14.08 -30.84
C GLU A 604 4.83 13.45 -31.19
N VAL A 605 5.88 14.29 -31.18
CA VAL A 605 7.24 14.04 -31.70
C VAL A 605 8.16 13.28 -30.73
N ASP A 606 7.90 13.28 -29.42
CA ASP A 606 8.68 12.48 -28.44
C ASP A 606 8.30 10.98 -28.44
N ALA A 607 7.62 10.52 -29.49
CA ALA A 607 7.08 9.17 -29.64
C ALA A 607 8.10 8.10 -30.06
N ASP A 608 9.39 8.42 -30.22
CA ASP A 608 10.40 7.50 -30.79
C ASP A 608 10.75 6.28 -29.92
N GLY A 609 10.08 6.12 -28.78
CA GLY A 609 10.11 4.88 -27.99
C GLY A 609 8.76 4.43 -27.46
N ALA A 610 7.65 5.11 -27.79
CA ALA A 610 6.35 4.79 -27.23
C ALA A 610 5.74 3.55 -27.92
N HIS A 611 5.66 2.44 -27.19
CA HIS A 611 4.99 1.22 -27.64
C HIS A 611 3.51 1.26 -27.25
N ILE A 612 2.71 1.99 -28.05
CA ILE A 612 1.25 2.04 -27.87
C ILE A 612 0.54 1.32 -29.02
N THR A 613 -0.46 0.52 -28.66
CA THR A 613 -1.29 -0.28 -29.55
C THR A 613 -2.76 0.03 -29.32
N LEU A 614 -3.58 -0.11 -30.36
CA LEU A 614 -5.03 -0.20 -30.24
C LEU A 614 -5.45 -1.66 -30.41
N CYS A 615 -6.26 -2.15 -29.48
CA CYS A 615 -6.75 -3.53 -29.46
C CYS A 615 -8.28 -3.55 -29.45
N ALA A 616 -8.88 -4.60 -30.01
CA ALA A 616 -10.29 -4.88 -29.79
C ALA A 616 -10.46 -5.42 -28.36
N ALA A 617 -11.37 -4.82 -27.58
CA ALA A 617 -11.51 -5.09 -26.15
C ALA A 617 -12.93 -5.60 -25.85
N PRO A 618 -13.30 -6.81 -26.26
CA PRO A 618 -14.64 -7.32 -25.97
C PRO A 618 -14.90 -7.36 -24.47
N THR A 619 -16.16 -7.19 -24.06
CA THR A 619 -16.55 -7.42 -22.67
C THR A 619 -16.43 -8.91 -22.37
N VAL A 620 -15.43 -9.29 -21.58
CA VAL A 620 -15.27 -10.68 -21.12
C VAL A 620 -15.66 -10.73 -19.65
N GLN A 621 -16.49 -11.71 -19.29
CA GLN A 621 -16.78 -11.99 -17.90
C GLN A 621 -15.56 -12.67 -17.28
N VAL A 622 -14.81 -11.93 -16.47
CA VAL A 622 -13.77 -12.50 -15.63
C VAL A 622 -14.45 -13.15 -14.43
N ALA A 623 -14.28 -14.46 -14.27
CA ALA A 623 -14.82 -15.17 -13.12
C ALA A 623 -14.03 -14.77 -11.86
N PRO A 624 -14.64 -14.04 -10.91
CA PRO A 624 -13.95 -13.68 -9.67
C PRO A 624 -13.70 -14.93 -8.83
N PHE A 625 -12.75 -14.86 -7.90
CA PHE A 625 -12.61 -15.93 -6.92
C PHE A 625 -13.88 -16.10 -6.09
N GLY A 626 -14.42 -17.32 -6.04
CA GLY A 626 -15.33 -17.72 -4.96
C GLY A 626 -16.80 -17.33 -5.11
N THR A 627 -17.27 -16.89 -6.29
CA THR A 627 -18.71 -16.82 -6.56
C THR A 627 -19.29 -18.22 -6.64
N ARG A 628 -19.61 -18.81 -5.48
CA ARG A 628 -20.66 -19.85 -5.48
C ARG A 628 -21.89 -19.16 -6.05
N GLN A 629 -22.29 -19.52 -7.27
CA GLN A 629 -23.64 -19.22 -7.71
C GLN A 629 -24.57 -19.77 -6.62
N PRO A 630 -25.41 -18.92 -6.00
CA PRO A 630 -26.23 -19.29 -4.85
C PRO A 630 -27.18 -20.44 -5.14
#